data_AF-A0A6J4VU38-F1
#
_entry.id   AF-A0A6J4VU38-F1
#
_cell.length_a   1.000
_cell.length_b   1.000
_cell.length_c   1.000
_cell.angle_alpha   90.00
_cell.angle_beta   90.00
_cell.angle_gamma   90.00
#
_symmetry.space_group_name_H-M   'P 1'
#
loop_
_entity.id
_entity.type
_entity.pdbx_description
1 polymer ?
#
loop_
_entity_poly.entity_id
_entity_poly.type
_entity_poly.pdbx_seq_one_letter_code
_entity_poly.pdbx_strand_id
1 'polypeptide(L)'
;MRTDLGGKQPYHLRLKEGGPFAFAGLFDVWRGEGEKPVVSCTILTTAASDGVSWLHERMPVVLDYDHYDMWLDRTTPDIADLTELLKPYPAQKLEVYPVSIVVNRANAEGAALLEAVGEPV
;
A
#
# COMPACT_ATOMS: atom_id res chain seq x y z
N MET A 1 12.00 7.51 3.56
CA MET A 1 11.46 7.65 4.93
C MET A 1 12.27 8.72 5.65
N ARG A 2 11.64 9.85 5.98
CA ARG A 2 12.31 10.97 6.64
C ARG A 2 12.67 10.58 8.08
N THR A 3 13.91 10.84 8.45
CA THR A 3 14.42 10.72 9.82
C THR A 3 14.37 12.10 10.47
N ASP A 4 13.65 12.25 11.56
CA ASP A 4 13.84 13.39 12.46
C ASP A 4 14.92 13.05 13.50
N LEU A 5 15.29 14.02 14.35
CA LEU A 5 16.44 14.00 15.25
C LEU A 5 16.38 12.91 16.35
N GLY A 6 15.41 11.98 16.28
CA GLY A 6 15.24 10.82 17.17
C GLY A 6 15.04 9.47 16.48
N GLY A 7 14.99 9.38 15.15
CA GLY A 7 14.84 8.12 14.42
C GLY A 7 13.92 8.20 13.19
N LYS A 8 13.49 7.04 12.66
CA LYS A 8 12.46 6.97 11.61
C LYS A 8 11.08 6.91 12.29
N GLN A 9 10.31 8.00 12.23
CA GLN A 9 8.92 8.03 12.69
C GLN A 9 8.03 7.21 11.73
N PRO A 10 7.37 6.12 12.19
CA PRO A 10 6.40 5.40 11.37
C PRO A 10 5.06 6.14 11.31
N TYR A 11 4.37 5.98 10.19
CA TYR A 11 3.06 6.58 9.95
C TYR A 11 2.09 5.50 9.48
N HIS A 12 0.84 5.65 9.89
CA HIS A 12 -0.26 4.85 9.36
C HIS A 12 -0.98 5.67 8.29
N LEU A 13 -1.22 5.05 7.13
CA LEU A 13 -2.04 5.62 6.06
C LEU A 13 -3.33 4.82 5.95
N ARG A 14 -4.47 5.51 5.88
CA ARG A 14 -5.78 4.90 5.66
C ARG A 14 -6.65 5.76 4.76
N LEU A 15 -7.74 5.18 4.23
CA LEU A 15 -8.79 5.97 3.60
C LEU A 15 -9.47 6.87 4.64
N LYS A 16 -9.77 8.13 4.28
CA LYS A 16 -10.53 9.04 5.14
C LYS A 16 -11.92 8.51 5.49
N GLU A 17 -12.53 7.79 4.56
CA GLU A 17 -13.85 7.17 4.74
C GLU A 17 -13.76 5.89 5.61
N GLY A 18 -12.56 5.48 6.00
CA GLY A 18 -12.30 4.22 6.69
C GLY A 18 -12.44 3.01 5.78
N GLY A 19 -12.47 1.83 6.41
CA GLY A 19 -12.62 0.56 5.71
C GLY A 19 -11.35 0.06 4.99
N PRO A 20 -11.39 -1.19 4.51
CA PRO A 20 -10.31 -1.76 3.71
C PRO A 20 -10.32 -1.21 2.28
N PHE A 21 -9.18 -1.33 1.62
CA PHE A 21 -8.99 -0.98 0.22
C PHE A 21 -7.98 -1.94 -0.43
N ALA A 22 -7.96 -1.98 -1.75
CA ALA A 22 -7.10 -2.89 -2.50
C ALA A 22 -5.87 -2.20 -3.08
N PHE A 23 -4.75 -2.91 -3.07
CA PHE A 23 -3.58 -2.59 -3.86
C PHE A 23 -3.58 -3.35 -5.18
N ALA A 24 -3.12 -2.72 -6.26
CA ALA A 24 -2.78 -3.43 -7.48
C ALA A 24 -1.57 -4.34 -7.21
N GLY A 25 -1.70 -5.62 -7.53
CA GLY A 25 -0.67 -6.61 -7.27
C GLY A 25 -0.61 -7.68 -8.35
N LEU A 26 0.59 -8.24 -8.53
CA LEU A 26 0.83 -9.37 -9.42
C LEU A 26 1.09 -10.61 -8.56
N PHE A 27 0.72 -11.78 -9.05
CA PHE A 27 1.04 -13.05 -8.39
C PHE A 27 1.53 -14.06 -9.41
N ASP A 28 2.31 -15.03 -8.95
CA ASP A 28 2.74 -16.17 -9.75
C ASP A 28 2.84 -17.43 -8.89
N VAL A 29 2.86 -18.59 -9.55
CA VAL A 29 3.04 -19.90 -8.95
C VAL A 29 4.32 -20.51 -9.47
N TRP A 30 5.38 -20.43 -8.66
CA TRP A 30 6.63 -21.09 -8.97
C TRP A 30 6.55 -22.60 -8.70
N ARG A 31 7.07 -23.42 -9.61
CA ARG A 31 7.07 -24.89 -9.54
C ARG A 31 8.47 -25.45 -9.78
N GLY A 32 9.17 -25.78 -8.70
CA GLY A 32 10.43 -26.52 -8.75
C GLY A 32 10.24 -28.02 -8.91
N GLU A 33 11.22 -28.71 -9.49
CA GLU A 33 11.19 -30.17 -9.61
C GLU A 33 11.26 -30.84 -8.23
N GLY A 34 10.29 -31.69 -7.92
CA GLY A 34 10.21 -32.38 -6.61
C GLY A 34 9.81 -31.47 -5.43
N GLU A 35 9.59 -30.18 -5.67
CA GLU A 35 9.22 -29.21 -4.64
C GLU A 35 7.72 -28.91 -4.62
N LYS A 36 7.23 -28.43 -3.47
CA LYS A 36 5.86 -27.92 -3.37
C LYS A 36 5.77 -26.59 -4.13
N PRO A 37 4.68 -26.35 -4.89
CA PRO A 37 4.47 -25.06 -5.54
C PRO A 37 4.49 -23.91 -4.54
N VAL A 38 5.16 -22.81 -4.89
CA VAL A 38 5.20 -21.58 -4.10
C VAL A 38 4.32 -20.56 -4.78
N VAL A 39 3.24 -20.16 -4.11
CA VAL A 39 2.38 -19.05 -4.53
C VAL A 39 2.91 -17.78 -3.88
N SER A 40 3.27 -16.79 -4.68
CA SER A 40 3.78 -15.51 -4.20
C SER A 40 3.12 -14.35 -4.93
N CYS A 41 3.14 -13.18 -4.30
CA CYS A 41 2.64 -11.95 -4.88
C CYS A 41 3.56 -10.77 -4.61
N THR A 42 3.41 -9.72 -5.40
CA THR A 42 4.07 -8.43 -5.23
C THR A 42 3.04 -7.31 -5.37
N ILE A 43 3.27 -6.22 -4.64
CA ILE A 43 2.47 -4.99 -4.72
C ILE A 43 3.13 -4.05 -5.72
N LEU A 44 2.35 -3.52 -6.65
CA LEU A 44 2.83 -2.48 -7.56
C LEU A 44 2.95 -1.15 -6.82
N THR A 45 4.03 -0.43 -7.10
CA THR A 45 4.30 0.90 -6.54
C THR A 45 4.37 1.94 -7.64
N THR A 46 3.99 3.17 -7.31
CA THR A 46 4.08 4.35 -8.16
C THR A 46 4.74 5.50 -7.37
N ALA A 47 4.91 6.65 -8.01
CA ALA A 47 5.36 7.85 -7.31
C ALA A 47 4.35 8.23 -6.21
N ALA A 48 4.82 8.77 -5.09
CA ALA A 48 3.91 9.29 -4.06
C ALA A 48 3.13 10.51 -4.58
N SER A 49 1.88 10.65 -4.17
CA SER A 49 1.12 11.88 -4.43
C SER A 49 1.68 13.06 -3.61
N ASP A 50 1.54 14.29 -4.12
CA ASP A 50 2.17 15.48 -3.54
C ASP A 50 1.90 15.64 -2.02
N GLY A 51 0.71 15.29 -1.56
CA GLY A 51 0.32 15.39 -0.14
C GLY A 51 0.94 14.34 0.79
N VAL A 52 1.56 13.28 0.26
CA VAL A 52 2.22 12.21 1.04
C VAL A 52 3.68 12.01 0.66
N SER A 53 4.20 12.72 -0.35
CA SER A 53 5.58 12.61 -0.84
C SER A 53 6.63 13.00 0.21
N TRP A 54 6.26 13.85 1.17
CA TRP A 54 7.11 14.22 2.31
C TRP A 54 7.44 13.03 3.22
N LEU A 55 6.62 11.98 3.21
CA LEU A 55 6.81 10.75 3.98
C LEU A 55 7.75 9.78 3.24
N HIS A 56 7.48 9.55 1.95
CA HIS A 56 8.27 8.68 1.07
C HIS A 56 8.04 9.08 -0.40
N GLU A 57 9.06 8.88 -1.25
CA GLU A 57 8.97 9.16 -2.70
C GLU A 57 8.07 8.20 -3.49
N ARG A 58 7.60 7.11 -2.86
CA ARG A 58 6.81 6.04 -3.48
C ARG A 58 5.58 5.75 -2.64
N MET A 59 4.53 5.27 -3.29
CA MET A 59 3.36 4.70 -2.63
C MET A 59 2.87 3.47 -3.38
N PRO A 60 2.12 2.56 -2.74
CA PRO A 60 1.40 1.51 -3.46
C PRO A 60 0.41 2.10 -4.46
N VAL A 61 0.17 1.39 -5.56
CA VAL A 61 -0.97 1.68 -6.44
C VAL A 61 -2.24 1.20 -5.73
N VAL A 62 -3.07 2.13 -5.27
CA VAL A 62 -4.37 1.86 -4.67
C VAL A 62 -5.43 1.88 -5.76
N LEU A 63 -6.28 0.86 -5.80
CA LEU A 63 -7.39 0.77 -6.72
C LEU A 63 -8.66 1.37 -6.10
N ASP A 64 -9.37 2.21 -6.86
CA ASP A 64 -10.76 2.54 -6.54
C ASP A 64 -11.64 1.29 -6.69
N TYR A 65 -12.69 1.18 -5.88
CA TYR A 65 -13.60 0.04 -5.84
C TYR A 65 -14.15 -0.34 -7.23
N ASP A 66 -14.51 0.65 -8.03
CA ASP A 66 -15.08 0.47 -9.38
C ASP A 66 -14.11 -0.18 -10.38
N HIS A 67 -12.81 -0.24 -10.06
CA HIS A 67 -11.78 -0.83 -10.93
C HIS A 67 -11.38 -2.26 -10.51
N TYR A 68 -11.98 -2.83 -9.47
CA TYR A 68 -11.59 -4.16 -8.97
C TYR A 68 -11.86 -5.25 -10.00
N ASP A 69 -13.04 -5.23 -10.61
CA ASP A 69 -13.41 -6.23 -11.62
C ASP A 69 -12.50 -6.12 -12.84
N MET A 70 -12.19 -4.91 -13.30
CA MET A 70 -11.26 -4.69 -14.40
C MET A 70 -9.85 -5.22 -14.10
N TRP A 71 -9.34 -5.03 -12.87
CA TRP A 71 -8.04 -5.53 -12.45
C TRP A 71 -7.98 -7.06 -12.34
N LEU A 72 -9.07 -7.68 -11.88
CA LEU A 72 -9.15 -9.13 -11.65
C LEU A 72 -9.58 -9.91 -12.89
N ASP A 73 -10.14 -9.26 -13.90
CA ASP A 73 -10.55 -9.89 -15.15
C ASP A 73 -9.34 -10.36 -15.96
N ARG A 74 -9.21 -11.69 -16.06
CA ARG A 74 -8.15 -12.37 -16.81
C ARG A 74 -8.39 -12.36 -18.33
N THR A 75 -9.56 -11.89 -18.75
CA THR A 75 -9.97 -11.75 -20.15
C THR A 75 -9.84 -10.32 -20.64
N THR A 76 -9.44 -9.37 -19.77
CA THR A 76 -9.14 -7.98 -20.15
C THR A 76 -8.19 -7.98 -21.35
N PRO A 77 -8.65 -7.49 -22.51
CA PRO A 77 -7.98 -7.76 -23.78
C PRO A 77 -6.73 -6.90 -24.01
N ASP A 78 -6.60 -5.76 -23.34
CA ASP A 78 -5.47 -4.84 -23.52
C ASP A 78 -4.81 -4.45 -22.18
N ILE A 79 -3.49 -4.64 -22.10
CA ILE A 79 -2.66 -4.20 -20.97
C ILE A 79 -2.71 -2.67 -20.83
N ALA A 80 -2.93 -1.94 -21.92
CA ALA A 80 -3.03 -0.48 -21.91
C ALA A 80 -4.12 0.00 -20.93
N ASP A 81 -5.29 -0.65 -20.92
CA ASP A 81 -6.41 -0.30 -20.02
C ASP A 81 -6.03 -0.47 -18.54
N LEU A 82 -5.21 -1.47 -18.22
CA LEU A 82 -4.70 -1.70 -16.87
C LEU A 82 -3.62 -0.70 -16.48
N THR A 83 -2.79 -0.25 -17.43
CA THR A 83 -1.72 0.72 -17.13
C THR A 83 -2.25 2.09 -16.71
N GLU A 84 -3.46 2.46 -17.14
CA GLU A 84 -4.16 3.69 -16.72
C GLU A 84 -4.55 3.70 -15.22
N LEU A 85 -4.54 2.53 -14.58
CA LEU A 85 -4.73 2.39 -13.14
C LEU A 85 -3.45 2.63 -12.33
N LEU A 86 -2.26 2.59 -12.95
CA LEU A 86 -0.95 2.61 -12.27
C LEU A 86 -0.49 4.03 -11.88
N LYS A 87 -1.39 4.80 -11.28
CA LYS A 87 -1.20 6.20 -10.92
C LYS A 87 -1.22 6.44 -9.41
N PRO A 88 -0.60 7.54 -8.92
CA PRO A 88 -0.65 7.88 -7.50
C PRO A 88 -2.09 8.07 -7.02
N TYR A 89 -2.42 7.51 -5.85
CA TYR A 89 -3.75 7.68 -5.28
C TYR A 89 -3.93 9.10 -4.72
N PRO A 90 -5.10 9.75 -4.89
CA PRO A 90 -5.30 11.13 -4.45
C PRO A 90 -5.08 11.29 -2.94
N ALA A 91 -4.11 12.13 -2.56
CA ALA A 91 -3.77 12.39 -1.16
C ALA A 91 -4.99 12.88 -0.34
N GLN A 92 -5.93 13.58 -0.98
CA GLN A 92 -7.12 14.12 -0.34
C GLN A 92 -8.08 13.02 0.14
N LYS A 93 -8.00 11.80 -0.40
CA LYS A 93 -8.75 10.62 0.04
C LYS A 93 -8.05 9.84 1.16
N LEU A 94 -6.82 10.22 1.51
CA LEU A 94 -6.01 9.55 2.53
C LEU A 94 -5.93 10.39 3.80
N GLU A 95 -5.85 9.71 4.93
CA GLU A 95 -5.47 10.28 6.23
C GLU A 95 -4.15 9.65 6.65
N VAL A 96 -3.23 10.48 7.15
CA VAL A 96 -1.89 10.06 7.57
C VAL A 96 -1.63 10.60 8.97
N TYR A 97 -1.21 9.74 9.88
CA TYR A 97 -0.90 10.14 11.25
C TYR A 97 0.25 9.31 11.84
N PRO A 98 1.07 9.88 12.75
CA PRO A 98 2.19 9.18 13.35
C PRO A 98 1.71 8.08 14.29
N VAL A 99 2.38 6.93 14.25
CA VAL A 99 2.14 5.80 15.16
C VAL A 99 3.38 5.46 15.99
N SER A 100 3.23 4.60 16.99
CA SER A 100 4.34 4.19 17.84
C SER A 100 5.42 3.44 17.05
N ILE A 101 6.70 3.67 17.40
CA ILE A 101 7.85 2.91 16.86
C ILE A 101 7.78 1.40 17.13
N VAL A 102 6.89 0.96 18.02
CA VAL A 102 6.66 -0.47 18.31
C VAL A 102 6.25 -1.23 17.04
N VAL A 103 5.57 -0.58 16.09
CA VAL A 103 5.17 -1.19 14.79
C VAL A 103 6.37 -1.68 13.97
N ASN A 104 7.58 -1.16 14.21
CA ASN A 104 8.79 -1.58 13.50
C ASN A 104 9.30 -2.95 13.97
N ARG A 105 8.78 -3.50 15.08
CA ARG A 105 9.13 -4.85 15.54
C ARG A 105 8.31 -5.87 14.76
N ALA A 106 8.97 -6.73 14.00
CA ALA A 106 8.32 -7.69 13.09
C ALA A 106 7.34 -8.67 13.77
N ASN A 107 7.43 -8.84 15.09
CA ASN A 107 6.57 -9.71 15.89
C ASN A 107 5.55 -8.94 16.76
N ALA A 108 5.44 -7.61 16.59
CA ALA A 108 4.42 -6.84 17.28
C ALA A 108 3.06 -7.02 16.60
N GLU A 109 2.02 -7.24 17.39
CA GLU A 109 0.64 -7.42 16.91
C GLU A 109 -0.35 -6.63 17.78
N GLY A 110 -1.58 -6.44 17.27
CA GLY A 110 -2.69 -5.81 17.99
C GLY A 110 -3.06 -4.42 17.51
N ALA A 111 -4.30 -4.01 17.80
CA ALA A 111 -4.88 -2.76 17.32
C ALA A 111 -4.14 -1.50 17.82
N ALA A 112 -3.50 -1.58 18.99
CA ALA A 112 -2.71 -0.48 19.58
C ALA A 112 -1.56 0.00 18.68
N LEU A 113 -1.10 -0.84 17.73
CA LEU A 113 -0.06 -0.44 16.77
C LEU A 113 -0.53 0.61 15.76
N LEU A 114 -1.85 0.78 15.61
CA LEU A 114 -2.47 1.72 14.69
C LEU A 114 -3.00 2.97 15.40
N GLU A 115 -2.81 3.09 16.72
CA GLU A 115 -3.20 4.25 17.51
C GLU A 115 -2.26 5.43 17.25
N ALA A 116 -2.84 6.62 17.08
CA ALA A 116 -2.09 7.83 16.84
C ALA A 116 -1.29 8.23 18.09
N VAL A 117 -0.03 8.61 17.89
CA VAL A 117 0.85 9.15 18.95
C VAL A 117 1.07 10.67 18.82
N GLY A 118 0.37 11.30 17.88
CA GLY A 118 0.44 12.73 17.58
C GLY A 118 -0.66 13.14 16.61
N GLU A 119 -0.69 14.41 16.24
CA GLU A 119 -1.70 14.98 15.35
C GLU A 119 -1.61 14.41 13.91
N PRO A 120 -2.74 14.22 13.21
CA PRO A 120 -2.76 13.93 11.78
C PRO A 120 -2.08 15.02 10.95
N VAL A 121 -1.51 14.63 9.81
CA VAL A 121 -0.80 15.52 8.87
C VAL A 121 -1.63 15.75 7.62
#